data_AF-A0A4R6LSH5-F1
#
_entry.id   AF-A0A4R6LSH5-F1
#
_cell.length_a   1.000
_cell.length_b   1.000
_cell.length_c   1.000
_cell.angle_alpha   90.00
_cell.angle_beta   90.00
_cell.angle_gamma   90.00
#
_symmetry.space_group_name_H-M   'P 1'
#
loop_
_entity.id
_entity.type
_entity.pdbx_description
1 polymer ?
#
loop_
_entity_poly.entity_id
_entity_poly.type
_entity_poly.pdbx_seq_one_letter_code
_entity_poly.pdbx_strand_id
1 'polypeptide(L)'
;MKKFIGVLFIMLLLFSAGASADRGSIPFRPGVNIFEPGQDALIAWNGEEEILILSTELSASEPTKVLQVLPLPAEPEVTKSSRDVLRRANEFAFQGIFNQLRQPVLRSSDPSAPAAEIKEEVVIGSHDIIVVEVLNQDYFVSWVNDYLKNRGESSPQIPEPLKNTVNNYINRGYNYFVFDTIEVGPEPELNQAISYHFKSKELYYPLEITKSDHGISEISLLILTDQNLVNYNGLEQSRIKEKTPTVKLSYGETAYISTSIADLFIKNINDLEADNKKVKLLNWSIKDDLANFNTDLLVDQQLEELLKNKFVYQGTTFVDYKAEANYPYSSQKEIETIKGKIEKRMGSRMYPWIAASVKGKVLFNASTRALLNNFAAEGENVIIKGYSSDQGQIGMRDPIDKMPVLVGIRDVFYVTEIVGWTPYTGIALSGEGELNNTRTRFWLKNR
;
A
#
# COMPACT_ATOMS: atom_id res chain seq x y z
N MET A 1 -32.67 22.79 25.17
CA MET A 1 -32.07 21.69 24.37
C MET A 1 -31.96 21.98 22.87
N LYS A 2 -32.91 22.70 22.23
CA LYS A 2 -32.81 23.04 20.79
C LYS A 2 -31.63 23.97 20.39
N LYS A 3 -31.14 24.83 21.29
CA LYS A 3 -29.99 25.72 21.02
C LYS A 3 -28.62 25.03 21.10
N PHE A 4 -28.50 23.91 21.80
CA PHE A 4 -27.24 23.14 21.89
C PHE A 4 -27.03 22.20 20.69
N ILE A 5 -28.11 21.73 20.06
CA ILE A 5 -28.06 20.88 18.87
C ILE A 5 -27.59 21.68 17.64
N GLY A 6 -27.96 22.96 17.53
CA GLY A 6 -27.49 23.84 16.46
C GLY A 6 -25.98 24.12 16.51
N VAL A 7 -25.40 24.24 17.71
CA VAL A 7 -23.96 24.48 17.89
C VAL A 7 -23.15 23.21 17.58
N LEU A 8 -23.67 22.01 17.88
CA LEU A 8 -23.02 20.75 17.55
C LEU A 8 -23.02 20.49 16.03
N PHE A 9 -24.09 20.88 15.32
CA PHE A 9 -24.17 20.73 13.86
C PHE A 9 -23.26 21.73 13.11
N ILE A 10 -23.10 22.95 13.63
CA ILE A 10 -22.16 23.95 13.10
C ILE A 10 -20.71 23.56 13.41
N MET A 11 -20.44 22.90 14.54
CA MET A 11 -19.10 22.43 14.90
C MET A 11 -18.69 21.15 14.13
N LEU A 12 -19.65 20.33 13.66
CA LEU A 12 -19.38 19.23 12.73
C LEU A 12 -19.15 19.69 11.28
N LEU A 13 -19.69 20.84 10.87
CA LEU A 13 -19.44 21.44 9.55
C LEU A 13 -18.08 22.16 9.46
N LEU A 14 -17.39 22.36 10.59
CA LEU A 14 -16.06 22.99 10.67
C LEU A 14 -14.90 21.97 10.69
N PHE A 15 -15.20 20.67 10.51
CA PHE A 15 -14.23 19.57 10.45
C PHE A 15 -14.34 18.76 9.15
N SER A 16 -14.65 19.40 8.02
CA SER A 16 -14.19 18.88 6.73
C SER A 16 -12.67 19.00 6.73
N ALA A 17 -11.99 17.94 7.16
CA ALA A 17 -10.57 17.79 6.93
C ALA A 17 -10.34 18.04 5.44
N GLY A 18 -9.56 19.07 5.13
CA GLY A 18 -9.09 19.32 3.77
C GLY A 18 -8.48 18.02 3.28
N ALA A 19 -9.05 17.50 2.20
CA ALA A 19 -8.43 16.47 1.41
C ALA A 19 -7.82 17.19 0.22
N SER A 20 -6.56 16.93 -0.07
CA SER A 20 -5.79 17.72 -1.01
C SER A 20 -5.10 16.86 -2.05
N ALA A 21 -4.66 17.55 -3.09
CA ALA A 21 -4.34 16.98 -4.37
C ALA A 21 -3.09 16.11 -4.35
N ASP A 22 -3.14 15.08 -5.18
CA ASP A 22 -2.04 14.16 -5.43
C ASP A 22 -1.43 14.35 -6.85
N ARG A 23 -1.63 15.55 -7.39
CA ARG A 23 -0.88 16.17 -8.49
C ARG A 23 -0.61 17.61 -8.12
N GLY A 24 0.51 18.16 -8.57
CA GLY A 24 0.82 19.56 -8.33
C GLY A 24 -0.23 20.45 -8.99
N SER A 25 -1.06 21.14 -8.22
CA SER A 25 -2.21 21.87 -8.75
C SER A 25 -1.94 23.38 -8.85
N ILE A 26 -2.12 23.94 -10.04
CA ILE A 26 -1.99 25.38 -10.29
C ILE A 26 -3.37 25.91 -10.71
N PRO A 27 -4.15 26.55 -9.81
CA PRO A 27 -5.42 27.14 -10.19
C PRO A 27 -5.17 28.33 -11.11
N PHE A 28 -5.98 28.44 -12.17
CA PHE A 28 -5.91 29.60 -13.07
C PHE A 28 -6.25 30.88 -12.31
N ARG A 29 -7.14 30.82 -11.32
CA ARG A 29 -7.47 31.94 -10.44
C ARG A 29 -6.71 31.84 -9.12
N PRO A 30 -5.87 32.83 -8.76
CA PRO A 30 -5.23 32.88 -7.44
C PRO A 30 -6.27 32.90 -6.31
N GLY A 31 -6.00 32.17 -5.23
CA GLY A 31 -6.83 32.14 -4.03
C GLY A 31 -7.99 31.12 -4.04
N VAL A 32 -8.18 30.38 -5.14
CA VAL A 32 -9.10 29.24 -5.17
C VAL A 32 -8.42 28.01 -4.58
N ASN A 33 -9.06 27.37 -3.60
CA ASN A 33 -8.55 26.15 -2.98
C ASN A 33 -9.02 24.93 -3.77
N ILE A 34 -8.10 23.99 -4.03
CA ILE A 34 -8.38 22.72 -4.72
C ILE A 34 -8.36 21.58 -3.69
N PHE A 35 -9.37 20.72 -3.76
CA PHE A 35 -9.54 19.60 -2.85
C PHE A 35 -9.65 18.29 -3.64
N GLU A 36 -8.92 17.27 -3.21
CA GLU A 36 -8.93 15.91 -3.78
C GLU A 36 -9.31 14.91 -2.66
N PRO A 37 -10.60 14.59 -2.47
CA PRO A 37 -11.07 13.71 -1.39
C PRO A 37 -10.52 12.29 -1.39
N GLY A 38 -10.07 11.79 -2.54
CA GLY A 38 -9.51 10.46 -2.64
C GLY A 38 -8.90 10.22 -4.01
N GLN A 39 -7.87 9.38 -4.01
CA GLN A 39 -7.12 9.05 -5.20
C GLN A 39 -7.05 7.53 -5.38
N ASP A 40 -7.50 7.08 -6.55
CA ASP A 40 -7.35 5.71 -6.99
C ASP A 40 -6.36 5.65 -8.15
N ALA A 41 -5.29 4.90 -7.96
CA ALA A 41 -4.34 4.62 -9.02
C ALA A 41 -4.20 3.12 -9.24
N LEU A 42 -3.96 2.76 -10.50
CA LEU A 42 -3.50 1.44 -10.87
C LEU A 42 -2.10 1.56 -11.48
N ILE A 43 -1.17 0.75 -10.98
CA ILE A 43 0.19 0.64 -11.48
C ILE A 43 0.37 -0.77 -12.01
N ALA A 44 0.81 -0.92 -13.26
CA ALA A 44 1.31 -2.19 -13.78
C ALA A 44 2.79 -2.05 -14.11
N TRP A 45 3.65 -2.86 -13.49
CA TRP A 45 5.10 -2.76 -13.65
C TRP A 45 5.76 -4.12 -13.80
N ASN A 46 6.57 -4.28 -14.85
CA ASN A 46 7.24 -5.54 -15.20
C ASN A 46 8.75 -5.56 -14.90
N GLY A 47 9.27 -4.53 -14.23
CA GLY A 47 10.71 -4.38 -13.93
C GLY A 47 11.44 -3.39 -14.84
N GLU A 48 10.87 -3.05 -15.99
CA GLU A 48 11.49 -2.18 -17.00
C GLU A 48 10.55 -1.09 -17.54
N GLU A 49 9.25 -1.40 -17.61
CA GLU A 49 8.20 -0.51 -18.08
C GLU A 49 7.04 -0.47 -17.09
N GLU A 50 6.40 0.68 -16.99
CA GLU A 50 5.28 0.94 -16.10
C GLU A 50 4.11 1.55 -16.86
N ILE A 51 2.91 1.06 -16.58
CA ILE A 51 1.64 1.67 -16.95
C ILE A 51 0.99 2.22 -15.67
N LEU A 52 0.93 3.54 -15.56
CA LEU A 52 0.27 4.26 -14.47
C LEU A 52 -1.08 4.78 -14.96
N ILE A 53 -2.16 4.31 -14.34
CA ILE A 53 -3.53 4.80 -14.59
C ILE A 53 -3.99 5.60 -13.38
N LEU A 54 -4.30 6.86 -13.59
CA LEU A 54 -4.79 7.75 -12.53
C LEU A 54 -6.28 8.06 -12.72
N SER A 55 -7.03 7.94 -11.64
CA SER A 55 -8.43 8.40 -11.52
C SER A 55 -8.53 9.29 -10.27
N THR A 56 -8.79 10.57 -10.47
CA THR A 56 -8.83 11.57 -9.40
C THR A 56 -10.24 12.15 -9.28
N GLU A 57 -10.73 12.32 -8.07
CA GLU A 57 -11.95 13.08 -7.78
C GLU A 57 -11.54 14.46 -7.29
N LEU A 58 -11.98 15.52 -7.94
CA LEU A 58 -11.55 16.89 -7.62
C LEU A 58 -12.75 17.79 -7.35
N SER A 59 -12.55 18.71 -6.42
CA SER A 59 -13.45 19.84 -6.17
C SER A 59 -12.65 21.11 -5.89
N ALA A 60 -13.28 22.26 -6.02
CA ALA A 60 -12.66 23.55 -5.81
C ALA A 60 -13.58 24.46 -4.98
N SER A 61 -13.03 25.38 -4.21
CA SER A 61 -13.87 26.33 -3.44
C SER A 61 -14.78 27.17 -4.34
N GLU A 62 -14.37 27.40 -5.59
CA GLU A 62 -15.12 28.09 -6.63
C GLU A 62 -14.83 27.46 -8.01
N PRO A 63 -15.77 27.53 -8.99
CA PRO A 63 -15.52 27.05 -10.35
C PRO A 63 -14.28 27.70 -10.98
N THR A 64 -13.32 26.87 -11.39
CA THR A 64 -12.04 27.31 -11.96
C THR A 64 -11.48 26.29 -12.96
N LYS A 65 -10.44 26.70 -13.69
CA LYS A 65 -9.53 25.79 -14.37
C LYS A 65 -8.35 25.48 -13.46
N VAL A 66 -7.84 24.27 -13.55
CA VAL A 66 -6.65 23.81 -12.84
C VAL A 66 -5.69 23.22 -13.85
N LEU A 67 -4.44 23.64 -13.80
CA LEU A 67 -3.33 22.98 -14.47
C LEU A 67 -2.69 22.02 -13.47
N GLN A 68 -2.88 20.71 -13.68
CA GLN A 68 -2.22 19.70 -12.88
C GLN A 68 -0.85 19.35 -13.47
N VAL A 69 0.10 19.06 -12.59
CA VAL A 69 1.48 18.74 -12.93
C VAL A 69 1.83 17.36 -12.39
N LEU A 70 2.34 16.49 -13.26
CA LEU A 70 2.74 15.13 -12.96
C LEU A 70 4.17 14.87 -13.47
N PRO A 71 5.16 14.75 -12.58
CA PRO A 71 6.54 14.40 -12.96
C PRO A 71 6.67 12.89 -13.22
N LEU A 72 7.42 12.53 -14.26
CA LEU A 72 7.70 11.15 -14.64
C LEU A 72 9.21 10.94 -14.89
N PRO A 73 9.74 9.74 -14.62
CA PRO A 73 11.16 9.43 -14.79
C PRO A 73 11.60 9.29 -16.26
N ALA A 74 10.65 9.11 -17.18
CA ALA A 74 10.88 8.97 -18.61
C ALA A 74 9.71 9.53 -19.42
N GLU A 75 9.92 9.75 -20.71
CA GLU A 75 8.89 10.20 -21.63
C GLU A 75 7.72 9.19 -21.67
N PRO A 76 6.49 9.61 -21.36
CA PRO A 76 5.32 8.73 -21.44
C PRO A 76 4.67 8.72 -22.82
N GLU A 77 4.13 7.57 -23.19
CA GLU A 77 2.97 7.50 -24.08
C GLU A 77 1.69 7.74 -23.25
N VAL A 78 0.89 8.73 -23.67
CA VAL A 78 -0.35 9.12 -22.98
C VAL A 78 -1.55 8.63 -23.76
N THR A 79 -2.41 7.84 -23.13
CA THR A 79 -3.65 7.34 -23.73
C THR A 79 -4.84 7.54 -22.81
N LYS A 80 -6.03 7.65 -23.41
CA LYS A 80 -7.28 7.64 -22.64
C LYS A 80 -7.48 6.25 -22.05
N SER A 81 -7.86 6.20 -20.77
CA SER A 81 -8.23 4.97 -20.09
C SER A 81 -9.70 4.98 -19.70
N SER A 82 -10.16 3.87 -19.13
CA SER A 82 -11.50 3.72 -18.58
C SER A 82 -11.42 3.33 -17.12
N ARG A 83 -12.35 3.85 -16.31
CA ARG A 83 -12.54 3.44 -14.91
C ARG A 83 -12.86 1.95 -14.78
N ASP A 84 -13.37 1.33 -15.85
CA ASP A 84 -13.56 -0.12 -15.90
C ASP A 84 -12.28 -0.90 -15.64
N VAL A 85 -11.11 -0.35 -15.94
CA VAL A 85 -9.83 -1.00 -15.63
C VAL A 85 -9.65 -1.10 -14.11
N LEU A 86 -9.82 0.01 -13.38
CA LEU A 86 -9.74 0.01 -11.91
C LEU A 86 -10.86 -0.83 -11.29
N ARG A 87 -12.09 -0.76 -11.83
CA ARG A 87 -13.21 -1.57 -11.36
C ARG A 87 -12.90 -3.07 -11.46
N ARG A 88 -12.45 -3.53 -12.63
CA ARG A 88 -12.13 -4.96 -12.87
C ARG A 88 -10.97 -5.44 -12.01
N ALA A 89 -9.96 -4.61 -11.78
CA ALA A 89 -8.89 -4.94 -10.84
C ALA A 89 -9.42 -5.07 -9.39
N ASN A 90 -10.27 -4.14 -8.95
CA ASN A 90 -10.92 -4.21 -7.64
C ASN A 90 -11.78 -5.47 -7.46
N GLU A 91 -12.46 -5.94 -8.51
CA GLU A 91 -13.24 -7.19 -8.45
C GLU A 91 -12.39 -8.38 -7.99
N PHE A 92 -11.15 -8.49 -8.49
CA PHE A 92 -10.22 -9.52 -8.05
C PHE A 92 -9.69 -9.26 -6.63
N ALA A 93 -9.27 -8.02 -6.32
CA ALA A 93 -8.73 -7.67 -5.02
C ALA A 93 -9.71 -7.98 -3.87
N PHE A 94 -11.00 -7.72 -4.09
CA PHE A 94 -12.06 -7.94 -3.10
C PHE A 94 -12.80 -9.28 -3.27
N GLN A 95 -12.47 -10.10 -4.27
CA GLN A 95 -13.17 -11.36 -4.55
C GLN A 95 -13.21 -12.28 -3.32
N GLY A 96 -12.09 -12.39 -2.60
CA GLY A 96 -11.98 -13.20 -1.38
C GLY A 96 -12.86 -12.70 -0.23
N ILE A 97 -13.13 -11.39 -0.16
CA ILE A 97 -14.03 -10.77 0.82
C ILE A 97 -15.49 -11.00 0.42
N PHE A 98 -15.83 -10.77 -0.86
CA PHE A 98 -17.19 -11.01 -1.36
C PHE A 98 -17.59 -12.50 -1.29
N ASN A 99 -16.66 -13.42 -1.53
CA ASN A 99 -16.89 -14.85 -1.37
C ASN A 99 -17.09 -15.27 0.10
N GLN A 100 -16.51 -14.54 1.06
CA GLN A 100 -16.78 -14.74 2.49
C GLN A 100 -18.14 -14.19 2.92
N LEU A 101 -18.60 -13.11 2.29
CA LEU A 101 -19.92 -12.51 2.53
C LEU A 101 -21.07 -13.31 1.90
N ARG A 102 -20.81 -14.05 0.82
CA ARG A 102 -21.75 -14.99 0.18
C ARG A 102 -21.81 -16.34 0.91
N GLN A 103 -22.27 -16.36 2.16
CA GLN A 103 -22.75 -17.61 2.79
C GLN A 103 -24.18 -17.95 2.32
N PRO A 104 -24.57 -19.24 2.25
CA PRO A 104 -25.87 -19.67 1.75
C PRO A 104 -26.96 -19.37 2.80
N VAL A 105 -27.53 -18.17 2.75
CA VAL A 105 -28.80 -17.90 3.43
C VAL A 105 -29.91 -18.50 2.56
N LEU A 106 -30.68 -19.41 3.16
CA LEU A 106 -31.91 -19.96 2.60
C LEU A 106 -32.75 -18.83 1.98
N ARG A 107 -33.06 -18.99 0.69
CA ARG A 107 -33.82 -18.04 -0.13
C ARG A 107 -35.09 -17.56 0.59
N SER A 108 -35.12 -16.28 0.95
CA SER A 108 -36.33 -15.46 0.92
C SER A 108 -36.20 -14.48 -0.24
N SER A 109 -37.16 -14.55 -1.15
CA SER A 109 -37.30 -13.71 -2.32
C SER A 109 -37.49 -12.24 -1.92
N ASP A 110 -36.43 -11.45 -2.05
CA ASP A 110 -36.52 -10.03 -2.38
C ASP A 110 -35.18 -9.59 -2.98
N PRO A 111 -35.12 -9.12 -4.25
CA PRO A 111 -33.88 -8.63 -4.82
C PRO A 111 -33.56 -7.27 -4.20
N SER A 112 -32.91 -7.29 -3.04
CA SER A 112 -32.21 -6.13 -2.52
C SER A 112 -31.15 -5.73 -3.55
N ALA A 113 -31.39 -4.59 -4.20
CA ALA A 113 -30.48 -3.93 -5.11
C ALA A 113 -29.06 -3.80 -4.50
N PRO A 114 -28.00 -3.73 -5.33
CA PRO A 114 -26.64 -3.48 -4.86
C PRO A 114 -26.59 -2.23 -3.97
N ALA A 115 -25.66 -2.22 -3.01
CA ALA A 115 -25.46 -1.13 -2.05
C ALA A 115 -25.05 0.22 -2.67
N ALA A 116 -24.98 0.30 -4.00
CA ALA A 116 -24.90 1.51 -4.80
C ALA A 116 -25.63 1.28 -6.13
N GLU A 117 -26.56 2.18 -6.45
CA GLU A 117 -27.17 2.34 -7.76
C GLU A 117 -26.28 3.29 -8.57
N ILE A 118 -25.65 2.78 -9.63
CA ILE A 118 -24.84 3.59 -10.54
C ILE A 118 -25.81 4.37 -11.42
N LYS A 119 -25.96 5.67 -11.13
CA LYS A 119 -26.64 6.60 -12.03
C LYS A 119 -25.63 7.05 -13.07
N GLU A 120 -25.94 6.76 -14.35
CA GLU A 120 -25.35 7.29 -15.57
C GLU A 120 -23.94 7.92 -15.47
N GLU A 121 -22.96 7.24 -16.07
CA GLU A 121 -21.62 7.77 -16.32
C GLU A 121 -21.69 8.76 -17.50
N VAL A 122 -21.80 10.05 -17.18
CA VAL A 122 -21.74 11.12 -18.17
C VAL A 122 -20.28 11.39 -18.52
N VAL A 123 -19.91 11.08 -19.75
CA VAL A 123 -18.64 11.49 -20.35
C VAL A 123 -18.74 12.95 -20.78
N ILE A 124 -17.92 13.83 -20.20
CA ILE A 124 -17.52 15.09 -20.83
C ILE A 124 -16.00 15.19 -20.73
N GLY A 125 -15.30 14.80 -21.80
CA GLY A 125 -13.85 14.90 -21.88
C GLY A 125 -13.41 16.34 -22.16
N SER A 126 -12.70 16.96 -21.22
CA SER A 126 -12.08 18.29 -21.34
C SER A 126 -10.56 18.31 -21.10
N HIS A 127 -9.95 17.14 -20.83
CA HIS A 127 -8.50 17.03 -20.60
C HIS A 127 -7.69 17.53 -21.78
N ASP A 128 -6.82 18.50 -21.51
CA ASP A 128 -5.80 18.96 -22.43
C ASP A 128 -4.43 18.63 -21.86
N ILE A 129 -3.86 17.53 -22.37
CA ILE A 129 -2.64 16.93 -21.85
C ILE A 129 -1.45 17.30 -22.74
N ILE A 130 -0.40 17.81 -22.12
CA ILE A 130 0.86 18.15 -22.77
C ILE A 130 2.01 17.53 -21.99
N VAL A 131 2.91 16.85 -22.69
CA VAL A 131 4.16 16.34 -22.13
C VAL A 131 5.28 17.32 -22.47
N VAL A 132 6.06 17.72 -21.47
CA VAL A 132 7.15 18.68 -21.64
C VAL A 132 8.40 18.13 -20.96
N GLU A 133 9.51 18.13 -21.68
CA GLU A 133 10.83 17.95 -21.08
C GLU A 133 11.30 19.28 -20.47
N VAL A 134 11.44 19.31 -19.16
CA VAL A 134 11.85 20.46 -18.36
C VAL A 134 13.31 20.28 -17.96
N LEU A 135 14.16 21.17 -18.45
CA LEU A 135 15.61 21.11 -18.24
C LEU A 135 16.09 21.81 -16.98
N ASN A 136 15.31 22.78 -16.48
CA ASN A 136 15.60 23.54 -15.26
C ASN A 136 14.35 24.26 -14.75
N GLN A 137 14.43 24.74 -13.50
CA GLN A 137 13.32 25.42 -12.82
C GLN A 137 12.88 26.72 -13.53
N ASP A 138 13.82 27.52 -14.06
CA ASP A 138 13.47 28.76 -14.76
C ASP A 138 12.66 28.49 -16.03
N TYR A 139 13.03 27.43 -16.77
CA TYR A 139 12.29 26.98 -17.94
C TYR A 139 10.88 26.54 -17.55
N PHE A 140 10.71 25.75 -16.49
CA PHE A 140 9.38 25.38 -15.97
C PHE A 140 8.53 26.61 -15.67
N VAL A 141 9.08 27.57 -14.91
CA VAL A 141 8.35 28.78 -14.51
C VAL A 141 7.97 29.61 -15.74
N SER A 142 8.88 29.78 -16.70
CA SER A 142 8.60 30.53 -17.93
C SER A 142 7.52 29.84 -18.78
N TRP A 143 7.63 28.52 -18.97
CA TRP A 143 6.69 27.73 -19.77
C TRP A 143 5.28 27.76 -19.18
N VAL A 144 5.15 27.52 -17.87
CA VAL A 144 3.84 27.54 -17.18
C VAL A 144 3.21 28.93 -17.26
N ASN A 145 3.98 29.98 -17.03
CA ASN A 145 3.47 31.35 -17.12
C ASN A 145 2.98 31.69 -18.53
N ASP A 146 3.73 31.31 -19.56
CA ASP A 146 3.33 31.54 -20.95
C ASP A 146 2.11 30.69 -21.34
N TYR A 147 2.05 29.44 -20.89
CA TYR A 147 0.90 28.56 -21.09
C TYR A 147 -0.38 29.15 -20.49
N LEU A 148 -0.32 29.60 -19.24
CA LEU A 148 -1.47 30.19 -18.53
C LEU A 148 -1.90 31.53 -19.16
N LYS A 149 -0.94 32.40 -19.53
CA LYS A 149 -1.22 33.67 -20.22
C LYS A 149 -1.92 33.49 -21.55
N ASN A 150 -1.45 32.53 -22.35
CA ASN A 150 -2.05 32.22 -23.65
C ASN A 150 -3.49 31.69 -23.53
N ARG A 151 -3.91 31.27 -22.32
CA ARG A 151 -5.27 30.80 -22.02
C ARG A 151 -6.10 31.79 -21.19
N GLY A 152 -5.68 33.06 -21.17
CA GLY A 152 -6.45 34.17 -20.65
C GLY A 152 -6.18 34.51 -19.19
N GLU A 153 -5.21 33.85 -18.54
CA GLU A 153 -4.83 34.21 -17.17
C GLU A 153 -3.82 35.37 -17.18
N SER A 154 -4.18 36.47 -16.52
CA SER A 154 -3.41 37.72 -16.62
C SER A 154 -2.23 37.77 -15.67
N SER A 155 -2.27 37.03 -14.56
CA SER A 155 -1.22 37.02 -13.54
C SER A 155 -1.09 35.64 -12.86
N PRO A 156 -0.66 34.60 -13.61
CA PRO A 156 -0.50 33.27 -13.02
C PRO A 156 0.49 33.31 -11.84
N GLN A 157 0.12 32.65 -10.75
CA GLN A 157 1.00 32.49 -9.58
C GLN A 157 1.25 31.00 -9.34
N ILE A 158 2.48 30.58 -9.62
CA ILE A 158 2.97 29.25 -9.28
C ILE A 158 3.38 29.27 -7.80
N PRO A 159 2.81 28.41 -6.94
CA PRO A 159 3.20 28.34 -5.54
C PRO A 159 4.70 28.03 -5.38
N GLU A 160 5.39 28.74 -4.47
CA GLU A 160 6.81 28.46 -4.17
C GLU A 160 7.07 27.01 -3.73
N PRO A 161 6.21 26.37 -2.90
CA PRO A 161 6.37 24.94 -2.60
C PRO A 161 6.43 24.07 -3.86
N LEU A 162 5.55 24.32 -4.84
CA LEU A 162 5.53 23.58 -6.09
C LEU A 162 6.80 23.81 -6.93
N LYS A 163 7.30 25.05 -7.01
CA LYS A 163 8.56 25.34 -7.71
C LYS A 163 9.73 24.57 -7.10
N ASN A 164 9.80 24.51 -5.76
CA ASN A 164 10.86 23.80 -5.06
C ASN A 164 10.78 22.29 -5.32
N THR A 165 9.57 21.72 -5.23
CA THR A 165 9.32 20.31 -5.53
C THR A 165 9.71 19.97 -6.97
N VAL A 166 9.33 20.79 -7.95
CA VAL A 166 9.74 20.61 -9.36
C VAL A 166 11.25 20.62 -9.52
N ASN A 167 11.95 21.53 -8.84
CA ASN A 167 13.42 21.57 -8.87
C ASN A 167 14.03 20.29 -8.25
N ASN A 168 13.43 19.72 -7.20
CA ASN A 168 13.87 18.45 -6.64
C ASN A 168 13.72 17.29 -7.63
N TYR A 169 12.62 17.23 -8.39
CA TYR A 169 12.41 16.23 -9.44
C TYR A 169 13.48 16.35 -10.54
N ILE A 170 13.73 17.56 -11.05
CA ILE A 170 14.75 17.82 -12.08
C ILE A 170 16.15 17.40 -11.59
N ASN A 171 16.50 17.74 -10.34
CA ASN A 171 17.79 17.35 -9.75
C ASN A 171 17.95 15.83 -9.60
N ARG A 172 16.84 15.08 -9.52
CA ARG A 172 16.82 13.60 -9.50
C ARG A 172 16.74 12.99 -10.91
N GLY A 173 16.69 13.82 -11.97
CA GLY A 173 16.61 13.38 -13.37
C GLY A 173 15.20 13.13 -13.90
N TYR A 174 14.16 13.51 -13.15
CA TYR A 174 12.75 13.41 -13.56
C TYR A 174 12.40 14.65 -14.37
N ASN A 175 12.79 14.63 -15.65
CA ASN A 175 12.70 15.79 -16.52
C ASN A 175 11.41 15.84 -17.34
N TYR A 176 10.59 14.79 -17.34
CA TYR A 176 9.35 14.75 -18.10
C TYR A 176 8.18 15.13 -17.21
N PHE A 177 7.50 16.23 -17.55
CA PHE A 177 6.35 16.73 -16.82
C PHE A 177 5.12 16.66 -17.71
N VAL A 178 4.11 15.97 -17.23
CA VAL A 178 2.78 15.95 -17.83
C VAL A 178 1.97 17.08 -17.21
N PHE A 179 1.42 17.92 -18.07
CA PHE A 179 0.51 18.99 -17.74
C PHE A 179 -0.89 18.63 -18.21
N ASP A 180 -1.87 18.68 -17.31
CA ASP A 180 -3.26 18.34 -17.60
C ASP A 180 -4.16 19.49 -17.18
N THR A 181 -4.83 20.13 -18.15
CA THR A 181 -5.80 21.19 -17.86
C THR A 181 -7.20 20.60 -17.73
N ILE A 182 -7.84 20.89 -16.59
CA ILE A 182 -9.18 20.44 -16.26
C ILE A 182 -10.04 21.60 -15.74
N GLU A 183 -11.36 21.45 -15.86
CA GLU A 183 -12.34 22.33 -15.22
C GLU A 183 -12.82 21.67 -13.92
N VAL A 184 -12.86 22.44 -12.83
CA VAL A 184 -13.21 21.93 -11.49
C VAL A 184 -14.21 22.88 -10.84
N GLY A 185 -15.27 22.32 -10.25
CA GLY A 185 -16.31 23.04 -9.53
C GLY A 185 -16.37 22.71 -8.03
N PRO A 186 -17.28 23.34 -7.28
CA PRO A 186 -17.52 23.02 -5.86
C PRO A 186 -18.09 21.64 -5.59
N GLU A 187 -18.83 21.10 -6.54
CA GLU A 187 -19.29 19.72 -6.48
C GLU A 187 -18.12 18.82 -6.91
N PRO A 188 -17.78 17.77 -6.12
CA PRO A 188 -16.80 16.79 -6.52
C PRO A 188 -17.19 16.15 -7.84
N GLU A 189 -16.33 16.30 -8.84
CA GLU A 189 -16.49 15.66 -10.14
C GLU A 189 -15.38 14.63 -10.34
N LEU A 190 -15.79 13.45 -10.80
CA LEU A 190 -14.91 12.34 -11.10
C LEU A 190 -14.36 12.51 -12.51
N ASN A 191 -13.05 12.73 -12.62
CA ASN A 191 -12.39 12.94 -13.90
C ASN A 191 -12.18 11.64 -14.68
N GLN A 192 -11.98 11.79 -16.00
CA GLN A 192 -11.68 10.66 -16.87
C GLN A 192 -10.33 10.03 -16.49
N ALA A 193 -10.26 8.70 -16.48
CA ALA A 193 -9.01 7.99 -16.22
C ALA A 193 -8.00 8.20 -17.35
N ILE A 194 -6.76 8.54 -17.01
CA ILE A 194 -5.65 8.73 -17.97
C ILE A 194 -4.61 7.65 -17.71
N SER A 195 -4.08 7.06 -18.79
CA SER A 195 -3.01 6.07 -18.74
C SER A 195 -1.69 6.68 -19.25
N TYR A 196 -0.63 6.47 -18.49
CA TYR A 196 0.74 6.85 -18.81
C TYR A 196 1.59 5.59 -18.91
N HIS A 197 2.18 5.31 -20.07
CA HIS A 197 3.10 4.19 -20.26
C HIS A 197 4.51 4.73 -20.48
N PHE A 198 5.44 4.38 -19.61
CA PHE A 198 6.82 4.88 -19.66
C PHE A 198 7.81 3.81 -19.18
N LYS A 199 9.10 4.04 -19.46
CA LYS A 199 10.18 3.20 -18.95
C LYS A 199 10.46 3.53 -17.49
N SER A 200 10.56 2.51 -16.65
CA SER A 200 10.95 2.65 -15.25
C SER A 200 11.66 1.41 -14.71
N LYS A 201 12.83 1.62 -14.12
CA LYS A 201 13.61 0.54 -13.47
C LYS A 201 13.13 0.21 -12.06
N GLU A 202 12.20 0.98 -11.54
CA GLU A 202 11.59 0.85 -10.22
C GLU A 202 10.08 1.07 -10.38
N LEU A 203 9.26 0.41 -9.57
CA LEU A 203 7.86 0.80 -9.42
C LEU A 203 7.81 2.23 -8.90
N TYR A 204 7.10 3.10 -9.59
CA TYR A 204 7.08 4.54 -9.32
C TYR A 204 5.68 5.04 -8.98
N TYR A 205 5.59 5.88 -7.95
CA TYR A 205 4.40 6.71 -7.73
C TYR A 205 4.79 8.10 -7.18
N PRO A 206 4.34 9.19 -7.82
CA PRO A 206 4.77 10.56 -7.52
C PRO A 206 4.10 11.11 -6.26
N LEU A 207 4.60 10.72 -5.08
CA LEU A 207 4.07 11.24 -3.81
C LEU A 207 4.62 12.62 -3.47
N GLU A 208 5.83 12.98 -3.89
CA GLU A 208 6.42 14.26 -3.47
C GLU A 208 5.71 15.46 -4.10
N ILE A 209 5.17 15.31 -5.32
CA ILE A 209 4.45 16.38 -6.03
C ILE A 209 3.20 16.85 -5.25
N THR A 210 2.64 15.99 -4.41
CA THR A 210 1.40 16.21 -3.65
C THR A 210 1.61 17.10 -2.43
N LYS A 211 2.87 17.29 -2.03
CA LYS A 211 3.30 18.20 -0.96
C LYS A 211 2.98 19.67 -1.27
N SER A 212 2.74 20.04 -2.52
CA SER A 212 2.27 21.40 -2.86
C SER A 212 0.88 21.71 -2.33
N ASP A 213 0.15 20.68 -1.91
CA ASP A 213 -1.23 20.75 -1.45
C ASP A 213 -1.32 20.54 0.09
N HIS A 214 -2.52 20.59 0.67
CA HIS A 214 -2.74 20.68 2.13
C HIS A 214 -3.86 19.78 2.63
N GLY A 215 -3.53 18.81 3.49
CA GLY A 215 -4.57 17.98 4.09
C GLY A 215 -4.11 16.57 4.39
N ILE A 216 -5.02 15.79 4.97
CA ILE A 216 -4.82 14.36 5.15
C ILE A 216 -5.43 13.67 3.93
N SER A 217 -4.62 12.92 3.19
CA SER A 217 -5.08 12.10 2.06
C SER A 217 -4.95 10.62 2.37
N GLU A 218 -5.80 9.81 1.73
CA GLU A 218 -5.62 8.37 1.63
C GLU A 218 -5.48 7.99 0.16
N ILE A 219 -4.27 7.57 -0.21
CA ILE A 219 -3.92 7.12 -1.56
C ILE A 219 -4.16 5.62 -1.63
N SER A 220 -5.03 5.19 -2.54
CA SER A 220 -5.31 3.77 -2.79
C SER A 220 -4.63 3.32 -4.09
N LEU A 221 -3.73 2.34 -3.97
CA LEU A 221 -2.94 1.82 -5.10
C LEU A 221 -3.30 0.36 -5.36
N LEU A 222 -3.75 0.07 -6.59
CA LEU A 222 -3.79 -1.29 -7.13
C LEU A 222 -2.52 -1.53 -7.94
N ILE A 223 -1.76 -2.56 -7.59
CA ILE A 223 -0.46 -2.82 -8.22
C ILE A 223 -0.48 -4.19 -8.86
N LEU A 224 -0.19 -4.25 -10.16
CA LEU A 224 0.00 -5.46 -10.95
C LEU A 224 1.49 -5.63 -11.25
N THR A 225 2.10 -6.73 -10.82
CA THR A 225 3.52 -6.99 -11.11
C THR A 225 3.85 -8.48 -11.06
N ASP A 226 4.76 -8.93 -11.92
CA ASP A 226 5.40 -10.24 -11.86
C ASP A 226 6.75 -10.21 -11.11
N GLN A 227 7.16 -9.03 -10.61
CA GLN A 227 8.43 -8.82 -9.94
C GLN A 227 8.33 -8.96 -8.42
N ASN A 228 9.45 -9.25 -7.76
CA ASN A 228 9.55 -9.11 -6.31
C ASN A 228 9.67 -7.61 -5.96
N LEU A 229 8.93 -7.15 -4.96
CA LEU A 229 8.99 -5.76 -4.47
C LEU A 229 9.85 -5.75 -3.21
N VAL A 230 11.05 -5.18 -3.30
CA VAL A 230 12.15 -5.49 -2.38
C VAL A 230 12.71 -4.26 -1.71
N ASN A 231 13.31 -3.37 -2.49
CA ASN A 231 14.04 -2.21 -1.96
C ASN A 231 13.14 -0.98 -2.05
N TYR A 232 12.71 -0.50 -0.89
CA TYR A 232 11.87 0.70 -0.76
C TYR A 232 12.79 1.92 -0.61
N ASN A 233 13.14 2.55 -1.72
CA ASN A 233 14.16 3.60 -1.81
C ASN A 233 13.64 5.02 -1.51
N GLY A 234 12.31 5.18 -1.35
CA GLY A 234 11.65 6.44 -0.99
C GLY A 234 10.73 6.26 0.22
N LEU A 235 9.44 6.04 -0.02
CA LEU A 235 8.48 5.77 1.05
C LEU A 235 8.80 4.46 1.80
N GLU A 236 8.99 4.54 3.11
CA GLU A 236 9.22 3.36 3.94
C GLU A 236 8.05 2.36 3.87
N GLN A 237 8.37 1.06 3.75
CA GLN A 237 7.38 -0.02 3.69
C GLN A 237 6.38 0.00 4.87
N SER A 238 6.82 0.41 6.06
CA SER A 238 5.97 0.53 7.26
C SER A 238 4.83 1.53 7.12
N ARG A 239 4.91 2.48 6.19
CA ARG A 239 3.85 3.45 5.89
C ARG A 239 2.80 2.92 4.92
N ILE A 240 3.03 1.74 4.35
CA ILE A 240 2.15 1.11 3.37
C ILE A 240 1.29 0.05 4.05
N LYS A 241 -0.03 0.16 3.91
CA LYS A 241 -0.99 -0.80 4.46
C LYS A 241 -1.59 -1.65 3.34
N GLU A 242 -1.46 -2.98 3.44
CA GLU A 242 -2.17 -3.90 2.55
C GLU A 242 -3.66 -3.97 2.95
N LYS A 243 -4.56 -3.55 2.05
CA LYS A 243 -6.02 -3.54 2.28
C LYS A 243 -6.63 -4.93 2.10
N THR A 244 -6.10 -5.72 1.16
CA THR A 244 -6.54 -7.08 0.86
C THR A 244 -5.33 -7.96 0.58
N PRO A 245 -5.37 -9.27 0.92
CA PRO A 245 -4.28 -10.17 0.59
C PRO A 245 -3.96 -10.16 -0.91
N THR A 246 -2.66 -10.23 -1.23
CA THR A 246 -2.17 -10.35 -2.61
C THR A 246 -2.88 -11.49 -3.37
N VAL A 247 -3.37 -11.18 -4.58
CA VAL A 247 -4.06 -12.12 -5.47
C VAL A 247 -3.12 -12.48 -6.63
N LYS A 248 -2.94 -13.77 -6.92
CA LYS A 248 -2.21 -14.21 -8.12
C LYS A 248 -3.19 -14.36 -9.29
N LEU A 249 -2.88 -13.75 -10.43
CA LEU A 249 -3.71 -13.71 -11.64
C LEU A 249 -3.02 -14.45 -12.79
N SER A 250 -3.82 -15.17 -13.58
CA SER A 250 -3.44 -15.69 -14.89
C SER A 250 -3.38 -14.56 -15.92
N TYR A 251 -2.83 -14.87 -17.10
CA TYR A 251 -2.86 -13.96 -18.24
C TYR A 251 -4.30 -13.55 -18.60
N GLY A 252 -5.21 -14.52 -18.72
CA GLY A 252 -6.61 -14.24 -19.07
C GLY A 252 -7.33 -13.36 -18.05
N GLU A 253 -7.08 -13.55 -16.76
CA GLU A 253 -7.59 -12.68 -15.69
C GLU A 253 -6.99 -11.26 -15.80
N THR A 254 -5.71 -11.13 -16.15
CA THR A 254 -5.05 -9.83 -16.35
C THR A 254 -5.59 -9.13 -17.61
N ALA A 255 -5.79 -9.86 -18.71
CA ALA A 255 -6.37 -9.33 -19.96
C ALA A 255 -7.82 -8.91 -19.78
N TYR A 256 -8.56 -9.54 -18.88
CA TYR A 256 -9.88 -9.08 -18.47
C TYR A 256 -9.79 -7.68 -17.83
N ILE A 257 -8.78 -7.39 -17.00
CA ILE A 257 -8.56 -6.06 -16.41
C ILE A 257 -8.21 -5.04 -17.51
N SER A 258 -7.20 -5.33 -18.33
CA SER A 258 -6.85 -4.58 -19.54
C SER A 258 -5.91 -5.40 -20.41
N THR A 259 -6.15 -5.41 -21.72
CA THR A 259 -5.25 -6.07 -22.69
C THR A 259 -3.89 -5.41 -22.71
N SER A 260 -3.80 -4.07 -22.69
CA SER A 260 -2.51 -3.36 -22.67
C SER A 260 -1.67 -3.68 -21.43
N ILE A 261 -2.31 -3.90 -20.29
CA ILE A 261 -1.62 -4.32 -19.06
C ILE A 261 -1.18 -5.78 -19.16
N ALA A 262 -2.02 -6.65 -19.73
CA ALA A 262 -1.65 -8.04 -19.91
C ALA A 262 -0.45 -8.19 -20.86
N ASP A 263 -0.44 -7.43 -21.95
CA ASP A 263 0.62 -7.40 -22.95
C ASP A 263 1.97 -6.99 -22.34
N LEU A 264 1.97 -6.12 -21.32
CA LEU A 264 3.17 -5.72 -20.57
C LEU A 264 3.91 -6.91 -19.93
N PHE A 265 3.21 -7.98 -19.60
CA PHE A 265 3.75 -9.17 -18.93
C PHE A 265 4.02 -10.34 -19.87
N ILE A 266 3.74 -10.20 -21.17
CA ILE A 266 4.03 -11.25 -22.15
C ILE A 266 5.49 -11.14 -22.58
N LYS A 267 6.30 -12.18 -22.33
CA LYS A 267 7.66 -12.26 -22.87
C LYS A 267 7.73 -13.17 -24.10
N ASN A 268 6.86 -14.18 -24.18
CA ASN A 268 6.76 -15.08 -25.33
C ASN A 268 5.35 -15.68 -25.46
N ILE A 269 5.07 -16.31 -26.60
CA ILE A 269 3.75 -16.92 -26.88
C ILE A 269 3.38 -18.03 -25.89
N ASN A 270 4.37 -18.67 -25.24
CA ASN A 270 4.13 -19.73 -24.26
C ASN A 270 3.58 -19.17 -22.93
N ASP A 271 3.77 -17.87 -22.65
CA ASP A 271 3.15 -17.21 -21.50
C ASP A 271 1.63 -17.07 -21.66
N LEU A 272 1.09 -17.22 -22.88
CA LEU A 272 -0.36 -17.21 -23.15
C LEU A 272 -1.03 -18.55 -22.83
N GLU A 273 -0.30 -19.67 -22.99
CA GLU A 273 -0.82 -21.03 -22.81
C GLU A 273 -0.60 -21.58 -21.40
N ALA A 274 0.35 -21.02 -20.66
CA ALA A 274 0.60 -21.40 -19.29
C ALA A 274 -0.45 -20.76 -18.36
N ASP A 275 -1.24 -21.57 -17.64
CA ASP A 275 -2.03 -21.15 -16.47
C ASP A 275 -1.12 -20.82 -15.27
N ASN A 276 0.05 -20.27 -15.54
CA ASN A 276 0.99 -19.83 -14.54
C ASN A 276 0.51 -18.47 -14.04
N LYS A 277 -0.12 -18.46 -12.87
CA LYS A 277 -0.54 -17.25 -12.16
C LYS A 277 0.68 -16.46 -11.63
N LYS A 278 1.44 -15.84 -12.54
CA LYS A 278 2.68 -15.10 -12.25
C LYS A 278 2.42 -13.66 -11.81
N VAL A 279 1.38 -13.02 -12.37
CA VAL A 279 1.06 -11.62 -12.07
C VAL A 279 0.43 -11.53 -10.69
N LYS A 280 0.99 -10.71 -9.82
CA LYS A 280 0.47 -10.42 -8.49
C LYS A 280 -0.32 -9.12 -8.55
N LEU A 281 -1.55 -9.15 -8.05
CA LEU A 281 -2.36 -7.97 -7.76
C LEU A 281 -2.26 -7.66 -6.26
N LEU A 282 -1.65 -6.53 -5.92
CA LEU A 282 -1.56 -5.99 -4.57
C LEU A 282 -2.53 -4.82 -4.42
N ASN A 283 -3.04 -4.61 -3.21
CA ASN A 283 -3.95 -3.53 -2.88
C ASN A 283 -3.43 -2.77 -1.67
N TRP A 284 -2.80 -1.62 -1.93
CA TRP A 284 -2.11 -0.81 -0.93
C TRP A 284 -2.89 0.46 -0.61
N SER A 285 -2.75 0.93 0.63
CA SER A 285 -3.25 2.22 1.11
C SER A 285 -2.12 2.94 1.84
N ILE A 286 -1.93 4.21 1.51
CA ILE A 286 -0.98 5.10 2.17
C ILE A 286 -1.79 6.28 2.69
N LYS A 287 -1.74 6.52 4.00
CA LYS A 287 -2.50 7.59 4.65
C LYS A 287 -1.59 8.45 5.49
N ASP A 288 -1.51 9.73 5.15
CA ASP A 288 -0.72 10.72 5.89
C ASP A 288 -1.20 12.15 5.61
N ASP A 289 -0.60 13.11 6.31
CA ASP A 289 -0.62 14.51 5.88
C ASP A 289 0.24 14.67 4.62
N LEU A 290 -0.29 15.35 3.60
CA LEU A 290 0.40 15.54 2.32
C LEU A 290 1.73 16.28 2.47
N ALA A 291 1.85 17.13 3.48
CA ALA A 291 3.10 17.82 3.80
C ALA A 291 4.24 16.83 4.18
N ASN A 292 3.90 15.59 4.57
CA ASN A 292 4.84 14.55 4.99
C ASN A 292 5.36 13.69 3.83
N PHE A 293 4.84 13.84 2.61
CA PHE A 293 5.37 13.16 1.43
C PHE A 293 6.59 13.90 0.89
N ASN A 294 7.74 13.64 1.50
CA ASN A 294 9.03 14.23 1.11
C ASN A 294 9.78 13.40 0.07
N THR A 295 9.24 12.24 -0.30
CA THR A 295 9.83 11.27 -1.24
C THR A 295 8.71 10.52 -1.95
N ASP A 296 8.98 10.09 -3.18
CA ASP A 296 8.09 9.24 -3.97
C ASP A 296 8.04 7.80 -3.47
N LEU A 297 7.06 7.02 -3.95
CA LEU A 297 7.12 5.57 -3.85
C LEU A 297 8.08 5.07 -4.93
N LEU A 298 9.17 4.45 -4.49
CA LEU A 298 10.19 3.85 -5.35
C LEU A 298 10.46 2.45 -4.82
N VAL A 299 10.12 1.44 -5.62
CA VAL A 299 10.32 0.05 -5.21
C VAL A 299 10.94 -0.77 -6.34
N ASP A 300 12.12 -1.34 -6.10
CA ASP A 300 12.81 -2.16 -7.10
C ASP A 300 12.81 -3.67 -6.76
N GLN A 301 13.27 -4.46 -7.74
CA GLN A 301 13.35 -5.91 -7.73
C GLN A 301 14.75 -6.49 -7.45
N GLN A 302 15.76 -5.65 -7.25
CA GLN A 302 17.16 -6.07 -7.20
C GLN A 302 17.45 -6.81 -5.89
N LEU A 303 17.72 -8.11 -6.01
CA LEU A 303 17.99 -8.98 -4.85
C LEU A 303 19.44 -8.91 -4.35
N GLU A 304 20.34 -8.29 -5.11
CA GLU A 304 21.79 -8.34 -4.89
C GLU A 304 22.18 -7.86 -3.49
N GLU A 305 21.63 -6.73 -3.04
CA GLU A 305 21.87 -6.21 -1.69
C GLU A 305 21.29 -7.13 -0.60
N LEU A 306 20.08 -7.66 -0.78
CA LEU A 306 19.49 -8.57 0.21
C LEU A 306 20.27 -9.89 0.34
N LEU A 307 20.79 -10.40 -0.78
CA LEU A 307 21.53 -11.66 -0.84
C LEU A 307 22.90 -11.56 -0.16
N LYS A 308 23.47 -10.35 0.01
CA LYS A 308 24.70 -10.14 0.79
C LYS A 308 24.51 -10.57 2.25
N ASN A 309 23.31 -10.39 2.79
CA ASN A 309 22.98 -10.68 4.18
C ASN A 309 22.03 -11.89 4.28
N LYS A 310 22.52 -13.07 3.85
CA LYS A 310 21.76 -14.33 3.87
C LYS A 310 22.10 -15.23 5.07
N PHE A 311 21.11 -15.95 5.55
CA PHE A 311 21.24 -16.94 6.62
C PHE A 311 20.36 -18.15 6.36
N VAL A 312 20.90 -19.36 6.51
CA VAL A 312 20.11 -20.59 6.38
C VAL A 312 19.71 -21.07 7.77
N TYR A 313 18.41 -21.17 8.02
CA TYR A 313 17.84 -21.62 9.28
C TYR A 313 16.82 -22.72 9.04
N GLN A 314 17.04 -23.89 9.65
CA GLN A 314 16.17 -25.07 9.54
C GLN A 314 15.82 -25.45 8.08
N GLY A 315 16.78 -25.30 7.15
CA GLY A 315 16.60 -25.61 5.73
C GLY A 315 15.94 -24.49 4.91
N THR A 316 15.51 -23.39 5.54
CA THR A 316 14.99 -22.20 4.86
C THR A 316 16.09 -21.14 4.74
N THR A 317 16.26 -20.58 3.55
CA THR A 317 17.16 -19.44 3.32
C THR A 317 16.40 -18.16 3.63
N PHE A 318 16.93 -17.36 4.55
CA PHE A 318 16.48 -16.01 4.86
C PHE A 318 17.45 -15.00 4.29
N VAL A 319 16.94 -13.93 3.68
CA VAL A 319 17.70 -12.77 3.21
C VAL A 319 17.32 -11.53 4.02
N ASP A 320 18.17 -10.50 4.00
CA ASP A 320 18.01 -9.29 4.82
C ASP A 320 17.69 -9.61 6.29
N TYR A 321 18.49 -10.53 6.87
CA TYR A 321 18.29 -10.96 8.24
C TYR A 321 18.83 -9.91 9.22
N LYS A 322 17.99 -9.45 10.14
CA LYS A 322 18.37 -8.43 11.14
C LYS A 322 17.84 -8.76 12.52
N ALA A 323 18.62 -8.43 13.54
CA ALA A 323 18.21 -8.56 14.93
C ALA A 323 17.06 -7.59 15.22
N GLU A 324 16.12 -7.98 16.09
CA GLU A 324 15.06 -7.04 16.50
C GLU A 324 15.61 -5.94 17.40
N ALA A 325 15.45 -4.68 16.98
CA ALA A 325 16.03 -3.52 17.65
C ALA A 325 15.56 -3.33 19.11
N ASN A 326 14.33 -3.76 19.43
CA ASN A 326 13.69 -3.51 20.73
C ASN A 326 13.73 -4.73 21.66
N TYR A 327 14.67 -5.65 21.44
CA TYR A 327 14.87 -6.82 22.30
C TYR A 327 16.07 -6.62 23.24
N PRO A 328 15.98 -6.95 24.55
CA PRO A 328 14.83 -7.51 25.26
C PRO A 328 13.63 -6.55 25.39
N TYR A 329 12.41 -7.09 25.36
CA TYR A 329 11.20 -6.26 25.33
C TYR A 329 10.87 -5.66 26.71
N SER A 330 10.51 -4.39 26.75
CA SER A 330 10.00 -3.74 27.98
C SER A 330 8.58 -4.23 28.31
N SER A 331 8.28 -4.35 29.61
CA SER A 331 6.93 -4.63 30.10
C SER A 331 6.62 -3.77 31.32
N GLN A 332 5.35 -3.36 31.47
CA GLN A 332 4.85 -2.70 32.68
C GLN A 332 4.49 -3.70 33.78
N LYS A 333 4.39 -4.98 33.45
CA LYS A 333 4.13 -6.05 34.42
C LYS A 333 5.42 -6.46 35.10
N GLU A 334 5.29 -6.93 36.34
CA GLU A 334 6.40 -7.49 37.10
C GLU A 334 7.03 -8.67 36.34
N ILE A 335 8.35 -8.61 36.17
CA ILE A 335 9.11 -9.62 35.43
C ILE A 335 9.53 -10.73 36.37
N GLU A 336 9.12 -11.95 36.05
CA GLU A 336 9.58 -13.18 36.68
C GLU A 336 10.50 -13.98 35.76
N THR A 337 11.23 -14.94 36.33
CA THR A 337 12.14 -15.82 35.60
C THR A 337 11.70 -17.26 35.72
N ILE A 338 11.52 -17.94 34.59
CA ILE A 338 11.30 -19.37 34.52
C ILE A 338 12.52 -20.08 33.92
N LYS A 339 12.81 -21.26 34.44
CA LYS A 339 13.89 -22.14 33.94
C LYS A 339 13.31 -23.51 33.69
N GLY A 340 13.62 -24.11 32.54
CA GLY A 340 13.18 -25.46 32.21
C GLY A 340 13.51 -25.86 30.79
N LYS A 341 13.15 -27.10 30.46
CA LYS A 341 13.29 -27.66 29.12
C LYS A 341 12.20 -27.11 28.21
N ILE A 342 12.57 -26.75 26.97
CA ILE A 342 11.60 -26.36 25.94
C ILE A 342 10.91 -27.59 25.39
N GLU A 343 9.58 -27.51 25.36
CA GLU A 343 8.69 -28.52 24.80
C GLU A 343 7.76 -27.85 23.79
N LYS A 344 7.23 -28.62 22.84
CA LYS A 344 6.17 -28.15 21.95
C LYS A 344 4.81 -28.47 22.55
N ARG A 345 3.94 -27.47 22.59
CA ARG A 345 2.53 -27.65 22.93
C ARG A 345 1.67 -27.38 21.71
N MET A 346 0.63 -28.18 21.55
CA MET A 346 -0.25 -28.13 20.39
C MET A 346 -1.70 -27.85 20.80
N GLY A 347 -2.44 -27.22 19.90
CA GLY A 347 -3.87 -26.99 20.00
C GLY A 347 -4.71 -28.25 19.77
N SER A 348 -6.03 -28.06 19.77
CA SER A 348 -6.96 -29.15 19.50
C SER A 348 -6.97 -29.50 18.01
N ARG A 349 -7.59 -30.64 17.64
CA ARG A 349 -7.83 -30.97 16.23
C ARG A 349 -8.73 -29.94 15.54
N MET A 350 -9.63 -29.31 16.29
CA MET A 350 -10.54 -28.27 15.79
C MET A 350 -9.80 -26.94 15.58
N TYR A 351 -8.89 -26.58 16.48
CA TYR A 351 -8.10 -25.36 16.38
C TYR A 351 -6.61 -25.69 16.51
N PRO A 352 -5.99 -26.18 15.42
CA PRO A 352 -4.60 -26.62 15.45
C PRO A 352 -3.65 -25.42 15.51
N TRP A 353 -2.84 -25.38 16.55
CA TRP A 353 -1.69 -24.47 16.68
C TRP A 353 -0.52 -25.22 17.30
N ILE A 354 0.69 -24.70 17.16
CA ILE A 354 1.90 -25.25 17.77
C ILE A 354 2.71 -24.08 18.30
N ALA A 355 3.24 -24.20 19.52
CA ALA A 355 4.12 -23.18 20.09
C ALA A 355 5.12 -23.80 21.06
N ALA A 356 6.22 -23.08 21.31
CA ALA A 356 7.15 -23.43 22.37
C ALA A 356 6.46 -23.27 23.74
N SER A 357 6.84 -24.11 24.70
CA SER A 357 6.38 -24.08 26.07
C SER A 357 7.52 -24.44 27.04
N VAL A 358 7.44 -23.91 28.26
CA VAL A 358 8.36 -24.26 29.36
C VAL A 358 7.53 -24.47 30.62
N LYS A 359 7.72 -25.62 31.29
CA LYS A 359 6.95 -25.98 32.49
C LYS A 359 5.43 -25.90 32.27
N GLY A 360 4.97 -26.39 31.12
CA GLY A 360 3.56 -26.36 30.72
C GLY A 360 3.03 -24.99 30.26
N LYS A 361 3.79 -23.90 30.45
CA LYS A 361 3.38 -22.56 30.04
C LYS A 361 3.69 -22.31 28.57
N VAL A 362 2.68 -21.97 27.78
CA VAL A 362 2.84 -21.63 26.36
C VAL A 362 3.50 -20.26 26.22
N LEU A 363 4.53 -20.18 25.40
CA LEU A 363 5.30 -18.95 25.22
C LEU A 363 4.63 -18.03 24.20
N PHE A 364 4.43 -16.78 24.60
CA PHE A 364 3.97 -15.68 23.78
C PHE A 364 5.04 -14.60 23.74
N ASN A 365 5.13 -13.85 22.65
CA ASN A 365 5.97 -12.66 22.60
C ASN A 365 5.29 -11.53 23.42
N ALA A 366 6.00 -10.92 24.37
CA ALA A 366 5.42 -9.87 25.21
C ALA A 366 5.04 -8.60 24.43
N SER A 367 5.77 -8.28 23.36
CA SER A 367 5.51 -7.11 22.51
C SER A 367 4.34 -7.36 21.54
N THR A 368 4.39 -8.45 20.76
CA THR A 368 3.41 -8.69 19.69
C THR A 368 2.20 -9.51 20.13
N ARG A 369 2.25 -10.14 21.31
CA ARG A 369 1.26 -11.11 21.80
C ARG A 369 1.01 -12.28 20.84
N ALA A 370 1.93 -12.55 19.92
CA ALA A 370 1.90 -13.73 19.06
C ALA A 370 2.55 -14.92 19.76
N LEU A 371 2.17 -16.14 19.38
CA LEU A 371 2.85 -17.36 19.82
C LEU A 371 4.34 -17.31 19.44
N LEU A 372 5.19 -17.78 20.34
CA LEU A 372 6.60 -17.99 20.00
C LEU A 372 6.73 -19.24 19.11
N ASN A 373 6.95 -18.97 17.83
CA ASN A 373 7.20 -19.97 16.79
C ASN A 373 8.66 -19.88 16.30
N ASN A 374 9.12 -20.87 15.54
CA ASN A 374 10.47 -20.91 14.95
C ASN A 374 11.63 -20.74 15.95
N PHE A 375 11.44 -21.23 17.18
CA PHE A 375 12.45 -21.31 18.23
C PHE A 375 13.12 -22.69 18.21
N ALA A 376 14.30 -22.80 17.60
CA ALA A 376 15.03 -24.07 17.43
C ALA A 376 15.80 -24.47 18.70
N ALA A 377 15.09 -24.58 19.82
CA ALA A 377 15.65 -25.03 21.09
C ALA A 377 14.86 -26.20 21.67
N GLU A 378 14.10 -26.94 20.84
CA GLU A 378 13.31 -28.07 21.32
C GLU A 378 14.20 -29.07 22.05
N GLY A 379 13.86 -29.35 23.31
CA GLY A 379 14.65 -30.20 24.19
C GLY A 379 15.82 -29.53 24.90
N GLU A 380 16.14 -28.26 24.62
CA GLU A 380 17.17 -27.51 25.35
C GLU A 380 16.63 -26.93 26.66
N ASN A 381 17.52 -26.79 27.66
CA ASN A 381 17.22 -26.03 28.87
C ASN A 381 17.46 -24.55 28.63
N VAL A 382 16.46 -23.72 28.96
CA VAL A 382 16.51 -22.27 28.78
C VAL A 382 16.16 -21.53 30.08
N ILE A 383 16.60 -20.28 30.14
CA ILE A 383 16.21 -19.32 31.16
C ILE A 383 15.42 -18.22 30.44
N ILE A 384 14.18 -18.00 30.85
CA ILE A 384 13.27 -17.05 30.20
C ILE A 384 12.82 -16.03 31.24
N LYS A 385 12.86 -14.75 30.88
CA LYS A 385 12.25 -13.65 31.64
C LYS A 385 10.98 -13.20 30.95
N GLY A 386 9.98 -12.80 31.73
CA GLY A 386 8.68 -12.40 31.23
C GLY A 386 7.65 -12.35 32.34
N TYR A 387 6.38 -12.56 32.01
CA TYR A 387 5.31 -12.61 32.99
C TYR A 387 4.27 -13.67 32.65
N SER A 388 3.77 -14.37 33.67
CA SER A 388 2.66 -15.31 33.54
C SER A 388 1.31 -14.63 33.29
N SER A 389 0.42 -15.37 32.64
CA SER A 389 -1.01 -15.07 32.58
C SER A 389 -1.78 -16.38 32.52
N ASP A 390 -2.93 -16.43 33.16
CA ASP A 390 -3.78 -17.63 33.15
C ASP A 390 -4.40 -17.87 31.77
N GLN A 391 -4.53 -16.81 30.97
CA GLN A 391 -5.07 -16.86 29.62
C GLN A 391 -4.24 -16.02 28.64
N GLY A 392 -4.04 -16.58 27.45
CA GLY A 392 -3.67 -15.91 26.22
C GLY A 392 -4.70 -16.22 25.14
N GLN A 393 -4.66 -15.48 24.02
CA GLN A 393 -5.59 -15.67 22.91
C GLN A 393 -4.84 -15.62 21.59
N ILE A 394 -5.33 -16.39 20.63
CA ILE A 394 -4.90 -16.33 19.23
C ILE A 394 -6.12 -16.15 18.33
N GLY A 395 -5.95 -15.39 17.26
CA GLY A 395 -6.94 -15.32 16.18
C GLY A 395 -6.75 -16.48 15.22
N MET A 396 -7.85 -17.18 14.90
CA MET A 396 -7.87 -18.26 13.92
C MET A 396 -9.09 -18.11 13.00
N ARG A 397 -9.10 -18.86 11.91
CA ARG A 397 -10.29 -19.06 11.08
C ARG A 397 -10.94 -20.37 11.51
N ASP A 398 -12.23 -20.35 11.78
CA ASP A 398 -12.97 -21.56 12.10
C ASP A 398 -12.88 -22.56 10.92
N PRO A 399 -12.50 -23.83 11.14
CA PRO A 399 -12.37 -24.79 10.04
C PRO A 399 -13.69 -25.07 9.30
N ILE A 400 -14.84 -24.82 9.93
CA ILE A 400 -16.16 -25.16 9.40
C ILE A 400 -16.69 -24.00 8.56
N ASP A 401 -16.80 -22.80 9.13
CA ASP A 401 -17.46 -21.66 8.49
C ASP A 401 -16.49 -20.55 8.04
N LYS A 402 -15.19 -20.71 8.33
CA LYS A 402 -14.12 -19.75 8.02
C LYS A 402 -14.31 -18.38 8.69
N MET A 403 -15.17 -18.26 9.69
CA MET A 403 -15.31 -17.02 10.45
C MET A 403 -14.08 -16.81 11.36
N PRO A 404 -13.67 -15.56 11.61
CA PRO A 404 -12.64 -15.27 12.60
C PRO A 404 -13.12 -15.70 14.00
N VAL A 405 -12.30 -16.47 14.70
CA VAL A 405 -12.55 -16.92 16.06
C VAL A 405 -11.34 -16.65 16.95
N LEU A 406 -11.59 -16.28 18.20
CA LEU A 406 -10.56 -16.16 19.22
C LEU A 406 -10.45 -17.46 20.01
N VAL A 407 -9.29 -18.09 19.96
CA VAL A 407 -9.01 -19.33 20.67
C VAL A 407 -8.22 -19.01 21.93
N GLY A 408 -8.80 -19.31 23.09
CA GLY A 408 -8.15 -19.14 24.38
C GLY A 408 -7.12 -20.24 24.64
N ILE A 409 -5.95 -19.85 25.14
CA ILE A 409 -4.86 -20.74 25.54
C ILE A 409 -4.62 -20.52 27.03
N ARG A 410 -4.67 -21.60 27.81
CA ARG A 410 -4.43 -21.56 29.26
C ARG A 410 -2.95 -21.72 29.59
N ASP A 411 -2.56 -21.13 30.71
CA ASP A 411 -1.22 -21.18 31.27
C ASP A 411 -0.19 -20.66 30.26
N VAL A 412 -0.12 -19.34 30.13
CA VAL A 412 0.77 -18.70 29.16
C VAL A 412 1.84 -17.88 29.86
N PHE A 413 2.94 -17.67 29.15
CA PHE A 413 4.06 -16.88 29.60
C PHE A 413 4.46 -15.91 28.49
N TYR A 414 4.37 -14.61 28.76
CA TYR A 414 4.74 -13.57 27.81
C TYR A 414 6.23 -13.25 27.98
N VAL A 415 7.01 -13.68 27.01
CA VAL A 415 8.46 -13.63 26.96
C VAL A 415 8.93 -12.21 26.64
N THR A 416 9.72 -11.63 27.54
CA THR A 416 10.48 -10.40 27.31
C THR A 416 11.92 -10.69 26.92
N GLU A 417 12.49 -11.77 27.44
CA GLU A 417 13.87 -12.21 27.17
C GLU A 417 13.97 -13.74 27.26
N ILE A 418 14.72 -14.34 26.35
CA ILE A 418 15.28 -15.67 26.46
C ILE A 418 16.80 -15.50 26.60
N VAL A 419 17.33 -15.79 27.78
CA VAL A 419 18.75 -15.56 28.08
C VAL A 419 19.62 -16.41 27.16
N GLY A 420 20.57 -15.77 26.49
CA GLY A 420 21.47 -16.42 25.52
C GLY A 420 20.87 -16.63 24.13
N TRP A 421 19.71 -16.03 23.84
CA TRP A 421 19.08 -16.06 22.52
C TRP A 421 18.69 -14.66 22.08
N THR A 422 18.79 -14.42 20.77
CA THR A 422 18.41 -13.16 20.12
C THR A 422 17.38 -13.45 19.02
N PRO A 423 16.25 -12.72 18.99
CA PRO A 423 15.29 -12.81 17.90
C PRO A 423 15.79 -12.04 16.67
N TYR A 424 15.58 -12.64 15.52
CA TYR A 424 15.87 -12.08 14.21
C TYR A 424 14.62 -12.10 13.35
N THR A 425 14.58 -11.21 12.36
CA THR A 425 13.60 -11.22 11.27
C THR A 425 14.34 -11.33 9.95
N GLY A 426 13.79 -12.07 9.00
CA GLY A 426 14.33 -12.18 7.65
C GLY A 426 13.25 -12.52 6.64
N ILE A 427 13.54 -12.30 5.36
CA ILE A 427 12.62 -12.62 4.26
C ILE A 427 12.94 -14.03 3.76
N ALA A 428 11.97 -14.93 3.80
CA ALA A 428 12.17 -16.29 3.32
C ALA A 428 12.28 -16.31 1.79
N LEU A 429 13.31 -16.98 1.29
CA LEU A 429 13.51 -17.25 -0.13
C LEU A 429 13.02 -18.68 -0.43
N SER A 430 12.08 -18.81 -1.36
CA SER A 430 11.58 -20.11 -1.82
C SER A 430 12.67 -20.86 -2.60
N GLY A 431 12.50 -22.17 -2.77
CA GLY A 431 13.40 -22.98 -3.60
C GLY A 431 13.42 -22.56 -5.08
N GLU A 432 12.40 -21.82 -5.52
CA GLU A 432 12.25 -21.27 -6.87
C GLU A 432 12.75 -19.82 -6.99
N GLY A 433 13.29 -19.25 -5.91
CA GLY A 433 13.81 -17.88 -5.89
C GLY A 433 12.75 -16.79 -5.66
N GLU A 434 11.50 -17.15 -5.35
CA GLU A 434 10.48 -16.19 -4.94
C GLU A 434 10.73 -15.73 -3.49
N LEU A 435 10.65 -14.43 -3.24
CA LEU A 435 10.65 -13.90 -1.88
C LEU A 435 9.25 -13.97 -1.29
N ASN A 436 9.17 -14.35 -0.01
CA ASN A 436 7.94 -14.15 0.75
C ASN A 436 7.71 -12.65 0.99
N ASN A 437 6.50 -12.17 0.75
CA ASN A 437 6.14 -10.77 0.99
C ASN A 437 6.16 -10.37 2.48
N THR A 438 6.32 -11.34 3.40
CA THR A 438 6.34 -11.11 4.84
C THR A 438 7.68 -11.51 5.47
N ARG A 439 8.16 -10.68 6.41
CA ARG A 439 9.32 -11.03 7.23
C ARG A 439 8.92 -12.09 8.26
N THR A 440 9.68 -13.17 8.28
CA THR A 440 9.50 -14.26 9.25
C THR A 440 10.44 -14.05 10.42
N ARG A 441 9.92 -14.22 11.63
CA ARG A 441 10.70 -14.21 12.88
C ARG A 441 11.28 -15.59 13.16
N PHE A 442 12.52 -15.62 13.62
CA PHE A 442 13.20 -16.80 14.15
C PHE A 442 14.19 -16.39 15.24
N TRP A 443 14.71 -17.36 15.99
CA TRP A 443 15.58 -17.09 17.12
C TRP A 443 16.90 -17.81 16.97
N LEU A 444 18.00 -17.11 17.21
CA LEU A 444 19.34 -17.66 17.17
C LEU A 444 19.96 -17.65 18.56
N LYS A 445 20.66 -18.73 18.88
CA LYS A 445 21.48 -18.80 20.09
C LYS A 445 22.68 -17.88 19.92
N ASN A 446 22.97 -17.09 20.94
CA ASN A 446 24.14 -16.22 20.96
C ASN A 446 25.38 -17.12 20.93
N ARG A 447 26.34 -16.78 20.07
CA ARG A 447 27.61 -17.52 19.94
C ARG A 447 28.57 -17.21 21.08
#